data_AF-A0A2S9FGK1-F1
#
_entry.id   AF-A0A2S9FGK1-F1
#
_cell.length_a   1.000
_cell.length_b   1.000
_cell.length_c   1.000
_cell.angle_alpha   90.00
_cell.angle_beta   90.00
_cell.angle_gamma   90.00
#
_symmetry.space_group_name_H-M   'P 1'
#
loop_
_entity.id
_entity.type
_entity.pdbx_description
1 polymer ?
#
loop_
_entity_poly.entity_id
_entity_poly.type
_entity_poly.pdbx_seq_one_letter_code
_entity_poly.pdbx_strand_id
1 'polypeptide(L)'
;MRTVPGSTDRVVIVGAGLAGLSAALHLAGRGRQVTVVERGAHPGGRMGRADVGGYHLDTGPTVLTMPDIIDDTFAAVGESTSARLDLQPVLPAYRASFADGSTLDVHTDAKAMAAEIERFAGPKEAQGYLRLRQWLTRLYELEFNGFINANF
;
A
#
# COMPACT_ATOMS: atom_id res chain seq x y z
N MET A 1 -11.59 10.68 21.46
CA MET A 1 -10.73 11.61 20.71
C MET A 1 -9.93 12.45 21.69
N ARG A 2 -8.60 12.53 21.56
CA ARG A 2 -7.76 13.38 22.43
C ARG A 2 -7.68 14.79 21.81
N THR A 3 -7.91 15.82 22.60
CA THR A 3 -7.74 17.23 22.19
C THR A 3 -6.55 17.84 22.93
N VAL A 4 -5.91 18.82 22.30
CA VAL A 4 -4.76 19.52 22.89
C VAL A 4 -5.13 20.99 23.06
N PRO A 5 -5.01 21.58 24.26
CA PRO A 5 -5.22 23.02 24.46
C PRO A 5 -4.01 23.82 23.95
N GLY A 6 -4.24 25.04 23.47
CA GLY A 6 -3.17 25.99 23.06
C GLY A 6 -3.15 26.31 21.56
N SER A 7 -2.14 27.08 21.12
CA SER A 7 -1.93 27.36 19.69
C SER A 7 -1.54 26.07 18.99
N THR A 8 -2.19 25.81 17.87
CA THR A 8 -1.96 24.62 17.05
C THR A 8 -1.53 24.99 15.63
N ASP A 9 -1.18 26.26 15.39
CA ASP A 9 -0.80 26.79 14.08
C ASP A 9 0.53 26.22 13.58
N ARG A 10 1.42 25.87 14.52
CA ARG A 10 2.73 25.28 14.25
C ARG A 10 2.80 23.88 14.82
N VAL A 11 3.10 22.89 13.97
CA VAL A 11 3.15 21.48 14.36
C VAL A 11 4.50 20.89 13.98
N VAL A 12 5.14 20.21 14.93
CA VAL A 12 6.36 19.42 14.66
C VAL A 12 5.98 17.95 14.59
N ILE A 13 6.37 17.30 13.50
CA ILE A 13 6.21 15.86 13.30
C ILE A 13 7.59 15.21 13.40
N VAL A 14 7.73 14.24 14.29
CA VAL A 14 8.97 13.50 14.49
C VAL A 14 8.91 12.17 13.74
N GLY A 15 9.71 12.06 12.69
CA GLY A 15 9.80 10.92 11.77
C GLY A 15 9.14 11.21 10.42
N ALA A 16 9.91 11.06 9.35
CA ALA A 16 9.47 11.24 7.97
C ALA A 16 9.16 9.89 7.28
N GLY A 17 8.57 8.94 8.01
CA GLY A 17 7.96 7.75 7.40
C GLY A 17 6.58 8.07 6.79
N LEU A 18 5.97 7.09 6.09
CA LEU A 18 4.67 7.30 5.42
C LEU A 18 3.58 7.90 6.33
N ALA A 19 3.46 7.43 7.58
CA ALA A 19 2.49 7.97 8.52
C ALA A 19 2.77 9.45 8.89
N GLY A 20 4.05 9.80 9.11
CA GLY A 20 4.44 11.18 9.44
C GLY A 20 4.28 12.13 8.25
N LEU A 21 4.62 11.67 7.05
CA LEU A 21 4.44 12.43 5.80
C LEU A 21 2.96 12.62 5.46
N SER A 22 2.13 11.57 5.64
CA SER A 22 0.68 11.68 5.47
C SER A 22 0.08 12.69 6.46
N ALA A 23 0.44 12.60 7.75
CA ALA A 23 0.03 13.58 8.75
C ALA A 23 0.49 15.00 8.40
N ALA A 24 1.69 15.16 7.84
CA ALA A 24 2.22 16.46 7.42
C ALA A 24 1.35 17.07 6.32
N LEU A 25 1.01 16.31 5.28
CA LEU A 25 0.16 16.77 4.18
C LEU A 25 -1.25 17.14 4.67
N HIS A 26 -1.85 16.30 5.51
CA HIS A 26 -3.16 16.56 6.09
C HIS A 26 -3.22 17.79 7.02
N LEU A 27 -2.14 18.09 7.74
CA LEU A 27 -2.05 19.28 8.58
C LEU A 27 -1.73 20.54 7.77
N ALA A 28 -0.82 20.44 6.80
CA ALA A 28 -0.47 21.53 5.89
C ALA A 28 -1.68 21.96 5.05
N GLY A 29 -2.42 20.99 4.51
CA GLY A 29 -3.67 21.21 3.78
C GLY A 29 -4.76 21.91 4.60
N ARG A 30 -4.73 21.77 5.92
CA ARG A 30 -5.61 22.48 6.87
C ARG A 30 -5.03 23.81 7.35
N GLY A 31 -4.03 24.35 6.65
CA GLY A 31 -3.44 25.66 6.89
C GLY A 31 -2.44 25.71 8.05
N ARG A 32 -1.96 24.56 8.54
CA ARG A 32 -0.94 24.55 9.61
C ARG A 32 0.47 24.66 9.04
N GLN A 33 1.34 25.36 9.75
CA GLN A 33 2.77 25.37 9.47
C GLN A 33 3.39 24.11 10.07
N VAL A 34 3.84 23.18 9.20
CA VAL A 34 4.37 21.88 9.62
C VAL A 34 5.88 21.86 9.46
N THR A 35 6.58 21.39 10.50
CA THR A 35 8.00 21.02 10.44
C THR A 35 8.12 19.51 10.63
N VAL A 36 8.73 18.81 9.67
CA VAL A 36 9.02 17.38 9.80
C VAL A 36 10.50 17.24 10.14
N VAL A 37 10.82 16.50 11.20
CA VAL A 37 12.19 16.17 11.57
C VAL A 37 12.44 14.68 11.39
N GLU A 38 13.52 14.34 10.69
CA GLU A 38 13.93 12.96 10.43
C GLU A 38 15.37 12.78 10.90
N ARG A 39 15.65 11.64 11.52
CA ARG A 39 17.01 11.30 11.97
C ARG A 39 17.87 10.73 10.85
N GLY A 40 17.24 10.09 9.86
CA GLY A 40 17.89 9.53 8.68
C GLY A 40 18.32 10.62 7.70
N ALA A 41 19.19 10.24 6.77
CA ALA A 41 19.66 11.15 5.72
C ALA A 41 18.56 11.54 4.73
N HIS A 42 17.51 10.73 4.62
CA HIS A 42 16.42 10.91 3.66
C HIS A 42 15.06 10.57 4.30
N PRO A 43 13.95 11.18 3.84
CA PRO A 43 12.60 10.75 4.20
C PRO A 43 12.29 9.35 3.65
N GLY A 44 11.25 8.71 4.18
CA GLY A 44 10.77 7.38 3.76
C GLY A 44 10.63 6.40 4.92
N GLY A 45 11.38 6.60 6.01
CA GLY A 45 11.36 5.73 7.18
C GLY A 45 11.72 4.28 6.80
N ARG A 46 10.73 3.38 6.84
CA ARG A 46 10.91 1.97 6.40
C ARG A 46 10.96 1.81 4.88
N MET A 47 10.50 2.79 4.11
CA MET A 47 10.59 2.83 2.64
C MET A 47 12.00 3.28 2.22
N GLY A 48 13.02 2.54 2.67
CA GLY A 48 14.41 2.89 2.46
C GLY A 48 14.93 2.43 1.09
N ARG A 49 16.02 3.06 0.66
CA ARG A 49 16.78 2.71 -0.55
C ARG A 49 18.26 2.70 -0.23
N ALA A 50 18.99 1.77 -0.84
CA ALA A 50 20.45 1.71 -0.83
C ALA A 50 20.99 1.75 -2.26
N ASP A 51 22.05 2.52 -2.46
CA ASP A 51 22.76 2.57 -3.73
C ASP A 51 24.04 1.72 -3.61
N VAL A 52 24.10 0.62 -4.35
CA VAL A 52 25.17 -0.39 -4.24
C VAL A 52 25.73 -0.68 -5.62
N GLY A 53 26.98 -0.30 -5.88
CA GLY A 53 27.67 -0.64 -7.13
C GLY A 53 26.96 -0.12 -8.41
N GLY A 54 26.28 1.01 -8.34
CA GLY A 54 25.49 1.57 -9.46
C GLY A 54 24.04 1.07 -9.53
N TYR A 55 23.64 0.17 -8.65
CA TYR A 55 22.26 -0.32 -8.54
C TYR A 55 21.49 0.41 -7.43
N HIS A 56 20.18 0.51 -7.61
CA HIS A 56 19.25 1.04 -6.62
C HIS A 56 18.44 -0.10 -6.04
N LEU A 57 18.55 -0.29 -4.73
CA LEU A 57 17.92 -1.40 -4.01
C LEU A 57 16.96 -0.85 -2.98
N ASP A 58 15.68 -1.19 -3.10
CA ASP A 58 14.71 -0.92 -2.05
C ASP A 58 15.00 -1.84 -0.86
N THR A 59 15.18 -1.25 0.33
CA THR A 59 15.43 -1.98 1.58
C THR A 59 14.17 -2.15 2.41
N GLY A 60 13.04 -1.65 1.90
CA GLY A 60 11.74 -1.63 2.54
C GLY A 60 10.71 -2.51 1.84
N PRO A 61 9.42 -2.33 2.16
CA PRO A 61 8.32 -2.93 1.41
C PRO A 61 8.34 -2.51 -0.06
N THR A 62 8.20 -3.48 -0.96
CA THR A 62 8.22 -3.29 -2.42
C THR A 62 6.88 -3.62 -3.09
N VAL A 63 5.93 -4.22 -2.35
CA VAL A 63 4.60 -4.56 -2.84
C VAL A 63 3.61 -3.51 -2.36
N LEU A 64 3.01 -2.78 -3.32
CA LEU A 64 1.92 -1.85 -3.05
C LEU A 64 0.58 -2.50 -3.38
N THR A 65 -0.17 -2.85 -2.34
CA THR A 65 -1.58 -3.23 -2.46
C THR A 65 -2.47 -2.05 -2.10
N MET A 66 -3.63 -1.92 -2.74
CA MET A 66 -4.61 -0.86 -2.46
C MET A 66 -4.02 0.55 -2.67
N PRO A 67 -3.55 0.88 -3.89
CA PRO A 67 -2.92 2.16 -4.16
C PRO A 67 -3.83 3.36 -3.85
N ASP A 68 -5.15 3.17 -3.97
CA ASP A 68 -6.18 4.20 -3.77
C ASP A 68 -6.16 4.80 -2.35
N ILE A 69 -5.63 4.10 -1.34
CA ILE A 69 -5.49 4.66 0.03
C ILE A 69 -4.58 5.89 0.06
N ILE A 70 -3.67 6.01 -0.90
CA ILE A 70 -2.72 7.13 -0.95
C ILE A 70 -3.39 8.40 -1.52
N ASP A 71 -4.52 8.27 -2.24
CA ASP A 71 -5.20 9.38 -2.89
C ASP A 71 -5.62 10.47 -1.90
N ASP A 72 -6.21 10.09 -0.77
CA ASP A 72 -6.65 11.02 0.27
C ASP A 72 -5.49 11.86 0.84
N THR A 73 -4.30 11.26 0.92
CA THR A 73 -3.10 11.94 1.41
C THR A 73 -2.64 13.04 0.45
N PHE A 74 -2.64 12.80 -0.86
CA PHE A 74 -2.32 13.84 -1.83
C PHE A 74 -3.46 14.87 -1.99
N ALA A 75 -4.71 14.41 -1.97
CA ALA A 75 -5.89 15.27 -2.07
C ALA A 75 -5.95 16.30 -0.94
N ALA A 76 -5.42 15.96 0.24
CA ALA A 76 -5.32 16.89 1.36
C ALA A 76 -4.62 18.21 1.04
N VAL A 77 -3.73 18.23 0.04
CA VAL A 77 -3.02 19.43 -0.43
C VAL A 77 -3.41 19.82 -1.86
N GLY A 78 -4.53 19.31 -2.37
CA GLY A 78 -5.04 19.62 -3.71
C GLY A 78 -4.28 18.91 -4.85
N GLU A 79 -3.57 17.82 -4.55
CA GLU A 79 -2.81 17.02 -5.51
C GLU A 79 -3.50 15.68 -5.77
N SER A 80 -3.09 14.96 -6.82
CA SER A 80 -3.51 13.58 -7.08
C SER A 80 -2.32 12.63 -7.11
N THR A 81 -2.55 11.37 -6.73
CA THR A 81 -1.51 10.33 -6.81
C THR A 81 -0.97 10.19 -8.23
N SER A 82 -1.83 10.20 -9.25
CA SER A 82 -1.43 10.09 -10.66
C SER A 82 -0.60 11.26 -11.17
N ALA A 83 -0.66 12.44 -10.53
CA ALA A 83 0.20 13.57 -10.87
C ALA A 83 1.60 13.45 -10.23
N ARG A 84 1.76 12.58 -9.24
CA ARG A 84 2.98 12.47 -8.42
C ARG A 84 3.70 11.13 -8.58
N LEU A 85 2.99 10.07 -8.90
CA LEU A 85 3.50 8.70 -8.99
C LEU A 85 3.07 8.05 -10.31
N ASP A 86 4.03 7.44 -10.99
CA ASP A 86 3.78 6.49 -12.08
C ASP A 86 3.74 5.07 -11.51
N LEU A 87 2.54 4.50 -11.39
CA LEU A 87 2.33 3.17 -10.83
C LEU A 87 2.17 2.14 -11.96
N GLN A 88 3.15 1.25 -12.09
CA GLN A 88 3.16 0.20 -13.10
C GLN A 88 2.66 -1.13 -12.50
N PRO A 89 1.61 -1.75 -13.05
CA PRO A 89 1.14 -3.05 -12.60
C PRO A 89 2.19 -4.15 -12.84
N VAL A 90 2.46 -4.98 -11.83
CA VAL A 90 3.32 -6.16 -11.95
C VAL A 90 2.46 -7.38 -12.28
N LEU A 91 2.72 -8.01 -13.43
CA LEU A 91 1.93 -9.13 -13.96
C LEU A 91 2.84 -10.29 -14.40
N PRO A 92 2.71 -11.51 -13.84
CA PRO A 92 1.86 -11.87 -12.69
C PRO A 92 2.31 -11.15 -11.41
N ALA A 93 1.45 -11.10 -10.39
CA ALA A 93 1.78 -10.45 -9.11
C ALA A 93 3.04 -11.10 -8.48
N TYR A 94 3.15 -12.42 -8.59
CA TYR A 94 4.39 -13.17 -8.38
C TYR A 94 4.26 -14.58 -9.00
N ARG A 95 5.38 -15.30 -9.08
CA ARG A 95 5.45 -16.73 -9.45
C ARG A 95 5.87 -17.55 -8.24
N ALA A 96 5.01 -18.45 -7.77
CA ALA A 96 5.40 -19.47 -6.81
C ALA A 96 6.15 -20.59 -7.54
N SER A 97 7.34 -20.95 -7.04
CA SER A 97 8.15 -22.06 -7.56
C SER A 97 8.33 -23.11 -6.46
N PHE A 98 7.97 -24.36 -6.76
CA PHE A 98 8.02 -25.47 -5.81
C PHE A 98 9.23 -26.37 -6.07
N ALA A 99 9.61 -27.16 -5.07
CA ALA A 99 10.83 -27.99 -5.11
C ALA A 99 10.79 -29.10 -6.18
N ASP A 100 9.59 -29.52 -6.59
CA ASP A 100 9.38 -30.48 -7.67
C ASP A 100 9.47 -29.86 -9.07
N GLY A 101 9.78 -28.56 -9.16
CA GLY A 101 9.87 -27.81 -10.39
C GLY A 101 8.52 -27.30 -10.91
N SER A 102 7.41 -27.61 -10.23
CA SER A 102 6.11 -27.03 -10.57
C SER A 102 6.08 -25.54 -10.23
N THR A 103 5.29 -24.78 -10.98
CA THR A 103 5.12 -23.34 -10.78
C THR A 103 3.65 -22.96 -10.84
N LEU A 104 3.29 -21.92 -10.09
CA LEU A 104 1.98 -21.29 -10.09
C LEU A 104 2.16 -19.78 -10.24
N ASP A 105 1.64 -19.23 -11.34
CA ASP A 105 1.59 -17.78 -11.52
C ASP A 105 0.40 -17.20 -10.76
N VAL A 106 0.65 -16.20 -9.91
CA VAL A 106 -0.39 -15.59 -9.09
C VAL A 106 -0.88 -14.31 -9.75
N HIS A 107 -2.16 -14.31 -10.10
CA HIS A 107 -2.81 -13.21 -10.82
C HIS A 107 -3.80 -12.47 -9.93
N THR A 108 -3.85 -11.14 -10.08
CA THR A 108 -4.88 -10.29 -9.45
C THR A 108 -6.26 -10.54 -10.08
N ASP A 109 -6.30 -10.71 -11.42
CA ASP A 109 -7.53 -10.99 -12.15
C ASP A 109 -8.14 -12.35 -11.78
N ALA A 110 -9.45 -12.38 -11.55
CA ALA A 110 -10.16 -13.57 -11.07
C ALA A 110 -10.18 -14.70 -12.08
N LYS A 111 -10.34 -14.37 -13.37
CA LYS A 111 -10.46 -15.36 -14.42
C LYS A 111 -9.10 -15.96 -14.72
N ALA A 112 -8.07 -15.12 -14.83
CA ALA A 112 -6.68 -15.56 -14.99
C ALA A 112 -6.24 -16.45 -13.83
N MET A 113 -6.51 -16.05 -12.58
CA MET A 113 -6.15 -16.87 -11.42
C MET A 113 -6.91 -18.20 -11.40
N ALA A 114 -8.21 -18.21 -11.72
CA ALA A 114 -8.98 -19.45 -11.75
C ALA A 114 -8.48 -20.42 -12.84
N ALA A 115 -8.16 -19.92 -14.04
CA ALA A 115 -7.59 -20.72 -15.12
C ALA A 115 -6.21 -21.29 -14.74
N GLU A 116 -5.39 -20.50 -14.05
CA GLU A 116 -4.06 -20.91 -13.62
C GLU A 116 -4.12 -21.97 -12.48
N ILE A 117 -5.08 -21.84 -11.57
CA ILE A 117 -5.37 -22.89 -10.57
C ILE A 117 -5.91 -24.15 -11.23
N GLU A 118 -6.78 -24.03 -12.23
CA GLU A 118 -7.28 -25.21 -12.96
C GLU A 118 -6.14 -25.95 -13.66
N ARG A 119 -5.22 -25.23 -14.31
CA ARG A 119 -4.00 -25.79 -14.91
C ARG A 119 -3.12 -26.49 -13.87
N PHE A 120 -2.95 -25.89 -12.69
CA PHE A 120 -2.01 -26.35 -11.67
C PHE A 120 -2.58 -27.49 -10.79
N ALA A 121 -3.84 -27.38 -10.36
CA ALA A 121 -4.46 -28.23 -9.35
C ALA A 121 -5.82 -28.82 -9.77
N GLY A 122 -6.29 -28.54 -10.98
CA GLY A 122 -7.51 -29.10 -11.56
C GLY A 122 -8.79 -28.29 -11.26
N PRO A 123 -9.90 -28.64 -11.93
CA PRO A 123 -11.12 -27.83 -11.95
C PRO A 123 -11.81 -27.74 -10.58
N LYS A 124 -11.69 -28.77 -9.74
CA LYS A 124 -12.27 -28.76 -8.39
C LYS A 124 -11.68 -27.64 -7.53
N GLU A 125 -10.36 -27.46 -7.59
CA GLU A 125 -9.67 -26.45 -6.79
C GLU A 125 -9.90 -25.04 -7.36
N ALA A 126 -10.01 -24.90 -8.69
CA ALA A 126 -10.42 -23.63 -9.31
C ALA A 126 -11.81 -23.18 -8.82
N GLN A 127 -12.77 -24.10 -8.71
CA GLN A 127 -14.07 -23.81 -8.13
C GLN A 127 -13.98 -23.49 -6.62
N GLY A 128 -13.09 -24.17 -5.90
CA GLY A 128 -12.78 -23.85 -4.50
C GLY A 128 -12.28 -22.42 -4.31
N TYR A 129 -11.33 -22.02 -5.15
CA TYR A 129 -10.79 -20.66 -5.19
C TYR A 129 -11.87 -19.61 -5.44
N LEU A 130 -12.75 -19.80 -6.42
CA LEU A 130 -13.82 -18.84 -6.71
C LEU A 130 -14.75 -18.64 -5.52
N ARG A 131 -15.12 -19.71 -4.81
CA ARG A 131 -15.92 -19.63 -3.59
C ARG A 131 -15.19 -18.88 -2.47
N LEU A 132 -13.91 -19.19 -2.27
CA LEU A 132 -13.08 -18.53 -1.27
C LEU A 132 -12.92 -17.03 -1.57
N ARG A 133 -12.61 -16.68 -2.83
CA ARG A 133 -12.50 -15.29 -3.29
C ARG A 133 -13.79 -14.52 -3.02
N GLN A 134 -14.95 -15.07 -3.39
CA GLN A 134 -16.23 -14.42 -3.13
C GLN A 134 -16.47 -14.19 -1.64
N TRP A 135 -16.14 -15.17 -0.79
CA TRP A 135 -16.28 -15.02 0.66
C TRP A 135 -15.34 -13.95 1.22
N LEU A 136 -14.06 -13.96 0.82
CA LEU A 136 -13.08 -12.94 1.21
C LEU A 136 -13.46 -11.53 0.73
N THR A 137 -14.04 -11.40 -0.47
CA THR A 137 -14.55 -10.11 -0.97
C THR A 137 -15.66 -9.57 -0.07
N ARG A 138 -16.64 -10.40 0.30
CA ARG A 138 -17.71 -9.96 1.22
C ARG A 138 -17.16 -9.58 2.60
N LEU A 139 -16.17 -10.32 3.09
CA LEU A 139 -15.52 -10.01 4.36
C LEU A 139 -14.80 -8.66 4.29
N TYR A 140 -14.02 -8.46 3.22
CA TYR A 140 -13.32 -7.19 2.96
C TYR A 140 -14.30 -6.02 2.89
N GLU A 141 -15.39 -6.12 2.12
CA GLU A 141 -16.38 -5.04 1.99
C GLU A 141 -17.04 -4.68 3.32
N LEU A 142 -17.30 -5.67 4.18
CA LEU A 142 -17.86 -5.47 5.51
C LEU A 142 -16.85 -4.79 6.46
N GLU A 143 -15.60 -5.24 6.43
CA GLU A 143 -14.54 -4.77 7.32
C GLU A 143 -13.92 -3.44 6.88
N PHE A 144 -14.03 -3.08 5.59
CA PHE A 144 -13.29 -1.95 5.04
C PHE A 144 -13.62 -0.64 5.78
N ASN A 145 -14.90 -0.27 5.86
CA ASN A 145 -15.31 0.97 6.53
C ASN A 145 -15.26 0.87 8.06
N GLY A 146 -15.52 -0.32 8.61
CA GLY A 146 -15.64 -0.52 10.06
C GLY A 146 -14.32 -0.78 10.80
N PHE A 147 -13.29 -1.21 10.07
CA PHE A 147 -12.01 -1.64 10.65
C PHE A 147 -10.81 -1.05 9.91
N ILE A 148 -10.71 -1.27 8.59
CA ILE A 148 -9.52 -0.89 7.82
C ILE A 148 -9.40 0.63 7.67
N ASN A 149 -10.50 1.30 7.30
CA ASN A 149 -10.57 2.73 7.04
C ASN A 149 -11.11 3.55 8.23
N ALA A 150 -11.31 2.92 9.39
CA ALA A 150 -12.02 3.57 10.51
C ALA A 150 -11.23 4.70 11.21
N ASN A 151 -9.93 4.83 10.95
CA ASN A 151 -9.03 5.76 11.65
C ASN A 151 -8.34 6.79 10.73
N PHE A 152 -8.79 6.93 9.48
CA PHE A 152 -8.31 7.97 8.56
C PHE A 152 -9.26 9.18 8.53
#